data_AF-A0A7V4JQR9-F1
#
_entry.id   AF-A0A7V4JQR9-F1
#
_cell.length_a   1.000
_cell.length_b   1.000
_cell.length_c   1.000
_cell.angle_alpha   90.00
_cell.angle_beta   90.00
_cell.angle_gamma   90.00
#
_symmetry.space_group_name_H-M   'P 1'
#
loop_
_entity.id
_entity.type
_entity.pdbx_description
1 polymer ?
#
loop_
_entity_poly.entity_id
_entity_poly.type
_entity_poly.pdbx_seq_one_letter_code
_entity_poly.pdbx_strand_id
1 'polypeptide(L)'
;MGLTINIKELFRIILPLLFLVLLIKSYISSFFLFYPGDIIFAFSLAILTFRNSGILLYILLFFSSLLESLDFLGIEIFLVAYFIFLGIFLKYSRKYFAFERLESKITIWFLSIISFLILRYVIYFYELDIFINWIFILNLALKSFYYIITTFLWVLIFYKILDIFLYKEA
;
A
#
# COMPACT_ATOMS: atom_id res chain seq x y z
N MET A 1 21.84 11.68 -10.02
CA MET A 1 22.27 10.78 -8.92
C MET A 1 21.80 9.38 -9.26
N GLY A 2 22.75 8.48 -9.48
CA GLY A 2 22.52 7.17 -10.08
C GLY A 2 21.61 6.28 -9.24
N LEU A 3 20.71 5.57 -9.93
CA LEU A 3 19.98 4.41 -9.43
C LEU A 3 20.98 3.27 -9.14
N THR A 4 21.72 3.33 -8.04
CA THR A 4 22.49 2.16 -7.58
C THR A 4 21.53 1.24 -6.85
N ILE A 5 20.97 0.31 -7.62
CA ILE A 5 20.14 -0.79 -7.14
C ILE A 5 21.03 -1.69 -6.28
N ASN A 6 20.79 -1.77 -4.97
CA ASN A 6 21.40 -2.83 -4.18
C ASN A 6 20.53 -4.09 -4.33
N ILE A 7 20.69 -4.80 -5.45
CA ILE A 7 19.97 -6.06 -5.77
C ILE A 7 20.06 -7.05 -4.59
N LYS A 8 21.17 -6.99 -3.85
CA LYS A 8 21.41 -7.79 -2.66
C LYS A 8 20.41 -7.53 -1.53
N GLU A 9 20.09 -6.27 -1.23
CA GLU A 9 19.04 -5.90 -0.25
C GLU A 9 17.65 -6.33 -0.72
N LEU A 10 17.41 -6.24 -2.04
CA LEU A 10 16.13 -6.60 -2.63
C LEU A 10 15.79 -8.08 -2.42
N PHE A 11 16.76 -8.96 -2.67
CA PHE A 11 16.59 -10.40 -2.45
C PHE A 11 16.75 -10.83 -0.98
N ARG A 12 17.55 -10.13 -0.17
CA ARG A 12 17.77 -10.51 1.25
C ARG A 12 16.73 -9.96 2.21
N ILE A 13 16.17 -8.79 1.94
CA ILE A 13 15.33 -8.06 2.90
C ILE A 13 13.92 -7.91 2.32
N ILE A 14 13.79 -7.34 1.12
CA ILE A 14 12.48 -6.98 0.56
C ILE A 14 11.68 -8.23 0.17
N LEU A 15 12.28 -9.17 -0.57
CA LEU A 15 11.60 -10.38 -1.04
C LEU A 15 11.11 -11.29 0.11
N PRO A 16 11.92 -11.57 1.16
CA PRO A 16 11.46 -12.37 2.29
C PRO A 16 10.37 -11.67 3.11
N LEU A 17 10.50 -10.35 3.33
CA LEU A 17 9.45 -9.57 3.98
C LEU A 17 8.15 -9.60 3.18
N LEU A 18 8.25 -9.50 1.85
CA LEU A 18 7.08 -9.57 1.00
C LEU A 18 6.41 -10.94 1.11
N PHE A 19 7.17 -12.04 1.05
CA PHE A 19 6.62 -13.38 1.24
C PHE A 19 5.93 -13.54 2.60
N LEU A 20 6.52 -12.97 3.65
CA LEU A 20 5.94 -12.94 4.99
C LEU A 20 4.64 -12.12 5.03
N VAL A 21 4.59 -10.97 4.34
CA VAL A 21 3.38 -10.16 4.17
C VAL A 21 2.27 -10.95 3.49
N LEU A 22 2.59 -11.73 2.46
CA LEU A 22 1.62 -12.57 1.76
C LEU A 22 1.06 -13.67 2.66
N LEU A 23 1.93 -14.33 3.42
CA LEU A 23 1.51 -15.34 4.39
C LEU A 23 0.63 -14.73 5.49
N ILE A 24 0.99 -13.57 6.02
CA ILE A 24 0.18 -12.86 7.03
C ILE A 24 -1.17 -12.45 6.45
N LYS A 25 -1.21 -11.88 5.23
CA LYS A 25 -2.46 -11.52 4.57
C LYS A 25 -3.37 -12.73 4.41
N SER A 26 -2.85 -13.83 3.86
CA SER A 26 -3.59 -15.08 3.65
C SER A 26 -4.06 -15.69 4.96
N TYR A 27 -3.22 -15.72 5.98
CA TYR A 27 -3.58 -16.21 7.31
C TYR A 27 -4.70 -15.37 7.92
N ILE A 28 -4.55 -14.05 7.98
CA ILE A 28 -5.55 -13.18 8.61
C ILE A 28 -6.87 -13.20 7.84
N SER A 29 -6.84 -13.17 6.49
CA SER A 29 -8.06 -13.26 5.69
C SER A 29 -8.81 -14.58 5.86
N SER A 30 -8.11 -15.66 6.21
CA SER A 30 -8.70 -16.99 6.41
C SER A 30 -9.15 -17.24 7.85
N PHE A 31 -8.49 -16.63 8.84
CA PHE A 31 -8.73 -16.89 10.26
C PHE A 31 -9.63 -15.86 10.94
N PHE A 32 -9.51 -14.58 10.54
CA PHE A 32 -10.39 -13.53 11.02
C PHE A 32 -11.42 -13.23 9.93
N LEU A 33 -12.71 -13.34 10.26
CA LEU A 33 -13.83 -12.78 9.47
C LEU A 33 -13.79 -11.23 9.39
N PHE A 34 -12.66 -10.62 9.72
CA PHE A 34 -12.42 -9.20 9.83
C PHE A 34 -11.46 -8.78 8.73
N TYR A 35 -11.84 -7.76 7.94
CA TYR A 35 -11.05 -7.29 6.81
C TYR A 35 -9.74 -6.66 7.29
N PRO A 36 -8.55 -7.24 7.08
CA PRO A 36 -7.31 -6.82 7.75
C PRO A 36 -6.68 -5.51 7.27
N GLY A 37 -7.45 -4.69 6.54
CA GLY A 37 -6.94 -3.59 5.73
C GLY A 37 -6.17 -4.10 4.52
N ASP A 38 -5.45 -3.20 3.83
CA ASP A 38 -4.59 -3.58 2.71
C ASP A 38 -3.12 -3.62 3.12
N ILE A 39 -2.69 -4.82 3.54
CA ILE A 39 -1.33 -5.08 4.03
C ILE A 39 -0.29 -4.87 2.91
N ILE A 40 -0.63 -5.17 1.66
CA ILE A 40 0.29 -5.03 0.52
C ILE A 40 0.48 -3.55 0.21
N PHE A 41 -0.62 -2.79 0.17
CA PHE A 41 -0.57 -1.34 0.01
C PHE A 41 0.23 -0.68 1.15
N ALA A 42 0.02 -1.13 2.39
CA ALA A 42 0.75 -0.63 3.54
C ALA A 42 2.28 -0.89 3.43
N PHE A 43 2.66 -2.11 3.06
CA PHE A 43 4.05 -2.49 2.84
C PHE A 43 4.68 -1.67 1.71
N SER A 44 3.94 -1.49 0.61
CA SER A 44 4.34 -0.67 -0.54
C SER A 44 4.78 0.73 -0.12
N LEU A 45 3.92 1.35 0.65
CA LEU A 45 4.01 2.74 1.04
C LEU A 45 5.13 2.94 2.07
N ALA A 46 5.32 1.99 2.97
CA ALA A 46 6.47 1.95 3.87
C ALA A 46 7.79 1.87 3.09
N ILE A 47 7.91 0.97 2.10
CA ILE A 47 9.16 0.84 1.33
C ILE A 47 9.44 2.08 0.47
N LEU A 48 8.40 2.61 -0.19
CA LEU A 48 8.52 3.84 -0.97
C LEU A 48 8.97 5.03 -0.11
N THR A 49 8.86 4.95 1.22
CA THR A 49 9.37 5.96 2.16
C THR A 49 10.90 5.88 2.37
N PHE A 50 11.54 4.73 2.17
CA PHE A 50 13.00 4.56 2.35
C PHE A 50 13.80 4.62 1.05
N ARG A 51 13.22 4.21 -0.07
CA ARG A 51 13.93 4.12 -1.36
C ARG A 51 13.28 5.03 -2.41
N ASN A 52 14.10 5.45 -3.36
CA ASN A 52 13.69 6.29 -4.49
C ASN A 52 13.79 5.42 -5.74
N SER A 53 12.84 4.52 -5.99
CA SER A 53 13.06 3.52 -7.06
C SER A 53 11.80 2.96 -7.69
N GLY A 54 11.72 3.13 -9.01
CA GLY A 54 10.73 2.50 -9.88
C GLY A 54 10.76 0.96 -9.85
N ILE A 55 11.87 0.30 -9.49
CA ILE A 55 11.95 -1.17 -9.37
C ILE A 55 11.07 -1.71 -8.24
N LEU A 56 10.96 -0.98 -7.13
CA LEU A 56 10.07 -1.34 -6.04
C LEU A 56 8.61 -1.19 -6.43
N LEU A 57 8.33 -0.16 -7.23
CA LEU A 57 7.06 0.03 -7.92
C LEU A 57 6.77 -1.19 -8.81
N TYR A 58 7.69 -1.64 -9.65
CA TYR A 58 7.53 -2.83 -10.49
C TYR A 58 7.30 -4.13 -9.69
N ILE A 59 8.00 -4.32 -8.57
CA ILE A 59 7.78 -5.47 -7.67
C ILE A 59 6.37 -5.41 -7.07
N LEU A 60 5.91 -4.24 -6.69
CA LEU A 60 4.57 -4.04 -6.17
C LEU A 60 3.49 -4.23 -7.22
N LEU A 61 3.70 -3.75 -8.45
CA LEU A 61 2.82 -4.01 -9.59
C LEU A 61 2.67 -5.52 -9.82
N PHE A 62 3.78 -6.26 -9.74
CA PHE A 62 3.80 -7.71 -9.88
C PHE A 62 3.00 -8.42 -8.78
N PHE A 63 3.14 -8.02 -7.52
CA PHE A 63 2.42 -8.67 -6.42
C PHE A 63 0.97 -8.21 -6.28
N SER A 64 0.66 -6.94 -6.55
CA SER A 64 -0.70 -6.42 -6.54
C SER A 64 -1.56 -7.06 -7.64
N SER A 65 -1.00 -7.25 -8.85
CA SER A 65 -1.68 -7.97 -9.94
C SER A 65 -1.89 -9.44 -9.60
N LEU A 66 -0.88 -10.15 -9.08
CA LEU A 66 -0.98 -11.57 -8.69
C LEU A 66 -2.06 -11.88 -7.62
N LEU A 67 -2.47 -10.89 -6.82
CA LEU A 67 -3.37 -11.10 -5.69
C LEU A 67 -4.78 -10.58 -5.91
N GLU A 68 -4.98 -9.64 -6.83
CA GLU A 68 -6.31 -9.25 -7.26
C GLU A 68 -6.85 -10.09 -8.42
N SER A 69 -5.97 -10.75 -9.19
CA SER A 69 -6.34 -11.65 -10.28
C SER A 69 -7.14 -12.89 -9.83
N LEU A 70 -7.37 -13.07 -8.52
CA LEU A 70 -8.24 -14.12 -7.99
C LEU A 70 -9.71 -13.75 -7.96
N ASP A 71 -10.08 -12.45 -7.93
CA ASP A 71 -11.48 -12.04 -7.78
C ASP A 71 -11.98 -11.02 -8.82
N PHE A 72 -11.13 -10.20 -9.45
CA PHE A 72 -11.58 -9.14 -10.37
C PHE A 72 -10.68 -8.94 -11.60
N LEU A 73 -10.98 -9.68 -12.67
CA LEU A 73 -10.37 -9.50 -14.00
C LEU A 73 -10.78 -8.14 -14.61
N GLY A 74 -9.91 -7.13 -14.51
CA GLY A 74 -10.08 -5.83 -15.18
C GLY A 74 -9.62 -4.61 -14.37
N ILE A 75 -9.43 -4.76 -13.06
CA ILE A 75 -9.07 -3.64 -12.15
C ILE A 75 -7.54 -3.39 -12.10
N GLU A 76 -6.75 -4.38 -12.52
CA GLU A 76 -5.29 -4.36 -12.43
C GLU A 76 -4.65 -3.12 -13.07
N ILE A 77 -5.17 -2.65 -14.20
CA ILE A 77 -4.64 -1.48 -14.92
C ILE A 77 -4.81 -0.20 -14.08
N PHE A 78 -5.96 -0.04 -13.41
CA PHE A 78 -6.22 1.14 -12.56
C PHE A 78 -5.30 1.17 -11.34
N LEU A 79 -5.02 0.01 -10.76
CA LEU A 79 -4.07 -0.10 -9.65
C LEU A 79 -2.66 0.13 -10.10
N VAL A 80 -2.29 -0.40 -11.26
CA VAL A 80 -0.97 -0.17 -11.83
C VAL A 80 -0.72 1.31 -12.04
N ALA A 81 -1.69 2.00 -12.67
CA ALA A 81 -1.65 3.44 -12.85
C ALA A 81 -1.59 4.19 -11.52
N TYR A 82 -2.36 3.76 -10.51
CA TYR A 82 -2.34 4.36 -9.18
C TYR A 82 -0.98 4.26 -8.50
N PHE A 83 -0.35 3.08 -8.51
CA PHE A 83 0.99 2.92 -7.91
C PHE A 83 2.05 3.72 -8.64
N ILE A 84 1.97 3.83 -9.97
CA ILE A 84 2.86 4.69 -10.76
C ILE A 84 2.68 6.15 -10.34
N PHE A 85 1.45 6.61 -10.27
CA PHE A 85 1.11 7.96 -9.79
C PHE A 85 1.62 8.20 -8.38
N LEU A 86 1.41 7.26 -7.45
CA LEU A 86 1.87 7.33 -6.08
C LEU A 86 3.39 7.47 -5.99
N GLY A 87 4.14 6.68 -6.77
CA GLY A 87 5.60 6.79 -6.81
C GLY A 87 6.09 8.14 -7.32
N ILE A 88 5.44 8.68 -8.36
CA ILE A 88 5.73 10.02 -8.89
C ILE A 88 5.38 11.08 -7.84
N PHE A 89 4.19 10.99 -7.24
CA PHE A 89 3.69 11.90 -6.21
C PHE A 89 4.60 11.94 -4.98
N LEU A 90 5.09 10.78 -4.52
CA LEU A 90 6.04 10.69 -3.41
C LEU A 90 7.40 11.30 -3.76
N LYS A 91 7.89 11.07 -4.99
CA LYS A 91 9.12 11.69 -5.47
C LYS A 91 9.03 13.21 -5.50
N TYR A 92 7.91 13.76 -5.97
CA TYR A 92 7.66 15.20 -5.94
C TYR A 92 7.48 15.71 -4.51
N SER A 93 6.67 15.04 -3.70
CA SER A 93 6.42 15.42 -2.31
C SER A 93 7.70 15.48 -1.49
N ARG A 94 8.68 14.57 -1.72
CA ARG A 94 10.01 14.65 -1.10
C ARG A 94 10.81 15.91 -1.43
N LYS A 95 10.57 16.52 -2.60
CA LYS A 95 11.24 17.75 -3.02
C LYS A 95 10.65 18.99 -2.34
N TYR A 96 9.35 18.97 -2.02
CA TYR A 96 8.62 20.12 -1.50
C TYR A 96 8.36 20.06 0.02
N PHE A 97 8.27 18.86 0.58
CA PHE A 97 8.06 18.64 2.01
C PHE A 97 9.34 18.13 2.67
N ALA A 98 9.62 18.59 3.88
CA ALA A 98 10.71 18.08 4.72
C ALA A 98 10.41 16.65 5.17
N PHE A 99 10.65 15.69 4.27
CA PHE A 99 10.38 14.27 4.45
C PHE A 99 11.25 13.59 5.52
N GLU A 100 12.20 14.32 6.10
CA GLU A 100 12.96 13.92 7.29
C GLU A 100 12.08 13.92 8.54
N ARG A 101 11.07 14.79 8.59
CA ARG A 101 10.14 14.87 9.72
C ARG A 101 9.11 13.76 9.65
N LEU A 102 8.91 13.09 10.78
CA LEU A 102 7.94 12.00 10.93
C LEU A 102 6.49 12.48 10.68
N GLU A 103 6.17 13.70 11.06
CA GLU A 103 4.85 14.34 10.80
C GLU A 103 4.55 14.43 9.29
N SER A 104 5.52 14.84 8.47
CA SER A 104 5.38 14.90 7.01
C SER A 104 5.15 13.51 6.42
N LYS A 105 5.88 12.49 6.92
CA LYS A 105 5.71 11.09 6.49
C LYS A 105 4.29 10.60 6.79
N ILE A 106 3.84 10.78 8.05
CA ILE A 106 2.49 10.40 8.50
C ILE A 106 1.41 11.04 7.63
N THR A 107 1.52 12.35 7.39
CA THR A 107 0.53 13.09 6.60
C THR A 107 0.39 12.49 5.20
N ILE A 108 1.51 12.18 4.57
CA ILE A 108 1.53 11.63 3.21
C ILE A 108 1.02 10.19 3.19
N TRP A 109 1.36 9.40 4.19
CA TRP A 109 0.82 8.05 4.32
C TRP A 109 -0.69 8.06 4.44
N PHE A 110 -1.23 8.95 5.27
CA PHE A 110 -2.66 9.09 5.47
C PHE A 110 -3.37 9.54 4.18
N LEU A 111 -2.84 10.56 3.49
CA LEU A 111 -3.37 11.03 2.20
C LEU A 111 -3.36 9.93 1.13
N SER A 112 -2.30 9.12 1.11
CA SER A 112 -2.15 8.01 0.17
C SER A 112 -3.15 6.87 0.46
N ILE A 113 -3.44 6.58 1.72
CA ILE A 113 -4.46 5.60 2.10
C ILE A 113 -5.85 6.09 1.70
N ILE A 114 -6.15 7.37 1.94
CA ILE A 114 -7.44 7.97 1.56
C ILE A 114 -7.62 7.94 0.04
N SER A 115 -6.63 8.41 -0.72
CA SER A 115 -6.72 8.44 -2.18
C SER A 115 -6.85 7.03 -2.78
N PHE A 116 -6.17 6.04 -2.21
CA PHE A 116 -6.33 4.65 -2.62
C PHE A 116 -7.74 4.11 -2.32
N LEU A 117 -8.28 4.44 -1.14
CA LEU A 117 -9.64 4.06 -0.76
C LEU A 117 -10.68 4.71 -1.69
N ILE A 118 -10.50 5.97 -2.06
CA ILE A 118 -11.35 6.66 -3.04
C ILE A 118 -11.31 5.93 -4.39
N LEU A 119 -10.12 5.60 -4.90
CA LEU A 119 -9.98 4.84 -6.15
C LEU A 119 -10.76 3.52 -6.07
N ARG A 120 -10.59 2.75 -4.99
CA ARG A 120 -11.32 1.50 -4.77
C ARG A 120 -12.83 1.70 -4.74
N TYR A 121 -13.31 2.79 -4.16
CA TYR A 121 -14.74 3.10 -4.20
C TYR A 121 -15.23 3.50 -5.59
N VAL A 122 -14.47 4.30 -6.35
CA VAL A 122 -14.85 4.63 -7.74
C VAL A 122 -14.99 3.36 -8.56
N ILE A 123 -14.05 2.41 -8.43
CA ILE A 123 -14.11 1.13 -9.12
C ILE A 123 -15.31 0.30 -8.64
N TYR A 124 -15.48 0.16 -7.32
CA TYR A 124 -16.59 -0.60 -6.75
C TYR A 124 -17.97 -0.06 -7.13
N PHE A 125 -18.15 1.27 -7.14
CA PHE A 125 -19.41 1.91 -7.56
C PHE A 125 -19.63 1.86 -9.07
N TYR A 126 -18.57 1.75 -9.87
CA TYR A 126 -18.70 1.55 -11.32
C TYR A 126 -19.25 0.15 -11.65
N GLU A 127 -18.94 -0.87 -10.84
CA GLU A 127 -19.40 -2.25 -11.03
C GLU A 127 -20.73 -2.56 -10.33
N LEU A 128 -21.16 -1.71 -9.39
CA LEU A 128 -22.38 -1.91 -8.61
C LEU A 128 -23.63 -1.57 -9.40
N ASP A 129 -24.46 -2.58 -9.66
CA ASP A 129 -25.79 -2.43 -10.24
C ASP A 129 -26.88 -2.61 -9.17
N ILE A 130 -26.77 -1.88 -8.04
CA ILE A 130 -27.65 -2.04 -6.86
C ILE A 130 -28.10 -0.69 -6.31
N PHE A 131 -29.33 -0.65 -5.78
CA PHE A 131 -29.90 0.52 -5.11
C PHE A 131 -29.20 0.84 -3.78
N ILE A 132 -28.71 2.07 -3.65
CA ILE A 132 -27.98 2.55 -2.48
C ILE A 132 -28.96 2.94 -1.37
N ASN A 133 -28.90 2.26 -0.21
CA ASN A 133 -29.71 2.57 0.99
C ASN A 133 -28.81 3.14 2.13
N TRP A 134 -29.39 3.85 3.08
CA TRP A 134 -28.70 4.42 4.25
C TRP A 134 -27.92 3.39 5.08
N ILE A 135 -28.45 2.18 5.26
CA ILE A 135 -27.75 1.09 5.97
C ILE A 135 -26.49 0.69 5.20
N PHE A 136 -26.54 0.69 3.87
CA PHE A 136 -25.39 0.41 3.03
C PHE A 136 -24.33 1.51 3.18
N ILE A 137 -24.72 2.79 3.15
CA ILE A 137 -23.80 3.92 3.35
C ILE A 137 -23.13 3.85 4.73
N LEU A 138 -23.89 3.57 5.79
CA LEU A 138 -23.36 3.44 7.15
C LEU A 138 -22.33 2.31 7.24
N ASN A 139 -22.65 1.14 6.67
CA ASN A 139 -21.76 -0.01 6.64
C ASN A 139 -20.50 0.28 5.82
N LEU A 140 -20.64 0.98 4.68
CA LEU A 140 -19.52 1.42 3.86
C LEU A 140 -18.59 2.32 4.68
N ALA A 141 -19.13 3.34 5.36
CA ALA A 141 -18.35 4.28 6.17
C ALA A 141 -17.60 3.60 7.34
N LEU A 142 -18.26 2.67 8.05
CA LEU A 142 -17.62 1.89 9.11
C LEU A 142 -16.48 1.03 8.57
N LYS A 143 -16.70 0.37 7.42
CA LYS A 143 -15.66 -0.40 6.73
C LYS A 143 -14.53 0.50 6.24
N SER A 144 -14.82 1.70 5.72
CA SER A 144 -13.82 2.72 5.34
C SER A 144 -12.94 3.08 6.52
N PHE A 145 -13.55 3.39 7.66
CA PHE A 145 -12.83 3.82 8.85
C PHE A 145 -11.91 2.72 9.37
N TYR A 146 -12.44 1.50 9.47
CA TYR A 146 -11.63 0.35 9.89
C TYR A 146 -10.48 0.08 8.91
N TYR A 147 -10.75 0.17 7.60
CA TYR A 147 -9.74 0.05 6.55
C TYR A 147 -8.60 1.04 6.72
N ILE A 148 -8.92 2.33 6.93
CA ILE A 148 -7.92 3.38 7.06
C ILE A 148 -7.02 3.10 8.27
N ILE A 149 -7.61 2.79 9.42
CA ILE A 149 -6.87 2.58 10.67
C ILE A 149 -5.97 1.35 10.58
N THR A 150 -6.52 0.22 10.13
CA THR A 150 -5.75 -1.02 10.02
C THR A 150 -4.62 -0.91 9.01
N THR A 151 -4.90 -0.32 7.83
CA THR A 151 -3.87 -0.08 6.81
C THR A 151 -2.78 0.86 7.34
N PHE A 152 -3.15 1.91 8.06
CA PHE A 152 -2.18 2.84 8.64
C PHE A 152 -1.32 2.19 9.73
N LEU A 153 -1.91 1.35 10.60
CA LEU A 153 -1.16 0.56 11.58
C LEU A 153 -0.14 -0.36 10.90
N TRP A 154 -0.52 -1.02 9.81
CA TRP A 154 0.41 -1.82 9.02
C TRP A 154 1.54 -0.99 8.43
N VAL A 155 1.27 0.21 7.92
CA VAL A 155 2.31 1.13 7.42
C VAL A 155 3.32 1.42 8.53
N LEU A 156 2.86 1.70 9.75
CA LEU A 156 3.74 1.96 10.90
C LEU A 156 4.60 0.75 11.26
N ILE A 157 4.00 -0.44 11.30
CA ILE A 157 4.71 -1.69 11.59
C ILE A 157 5.79 -1.93 10.53
N PHE A 158 5.45 -1.89 9.25
CA PHE A 158 6.42 -2.10 8.17
C PHE A 158 7.48 -1.01 8.14
N TYR A 159 7.10 0.25 8.38
CA TYR A 159 8.06 1.33 8.48
C TYR A 159 9.09 1.04 9.57
N LYS A 160 8.65 0.66 10.78
CA LYS A 160 9.56 0.31 11.89
C LYS A 160 10.46 -0.88 11.57
N ILE A 161 9.92 -1.93 10.95
CA ILE A 161 10.69 -3.10 10.55
C ILE A 161 11.75 -2.69 9.51
N LEU A 162 11.35 -1.99 8.46
CA LEU A 162 12.25 -1.55 7.39
C LEU A 162 13.29 -0.55 7.88
N ASP A 163 12.95 0.33 8.83
CA ASP A 163 13.89 1.26 9.47
C ASP A 163 15.04 0.49 10.14
N ILE A 164 14.72 -0.58 10.87
CA ILE A 164 15.72 -1.42 11.55
C ILE A 164 16.66 -2.09 10.54
N PHE A 165 16.12 -2.57 9.42
CA PHE A 165 16.90 -3.33 8.43
C PHE A 165 17.67 -2.44 7.45
N LEU A 166 17.10 -1.31 7.03
CA LEU A 166 17.65 -0.46 5.97
C LEU A 166 18.47 0.72 6.50
N TYR A 167 18.26 1.17 7.73
CA TYR A 167 19.02 2.27 8.34
C TYR A 167 20.30 1.80 9.04
N LYS A 168 20.39 0.50 9.40
CA LYS A 168 21.60 -0.09 9.99
C LYS A 168 22.74 -0.37 9.01
N GLU A 169 22.49 -0.24 7.70
CA GLU A 169 23.49 -0.51 6.64
C GLU A 169 24.06 0.77 5.98
N ALA A 170 23.71 1.97 6.48
CA ALA A 170 24.20 3.26 5.97
C ALA A 170 25.33 3.85 6.82
#